data_AF-R9M1R4-F1
#
_entry.id   AF-R9M1R4-F1
#
_cell.length_a   1.000
_cell.length_b   1.000
_cell.length_c   1.000
_cell.angle_alpha   90.00
_cell.angle_beta   90.00
_cell.angle_gamma   90.00
#
_symmetry.space_group_name_H-M   'P 1'
#
loop_
_entity.id
_entity.type
_entity.pdbx_description
1 polymer ?
#
loop_
_entity_poly.entity_id
_entity_poly.type
_entity_poly.pdbx_seq_one_letter_code
_entity_poly.pdbx_strand_id
1 'polypeptide(L)'
;MAVLTPGLIEEFLTSQERRGIGASSLEAYRRNLKKLYEYLPEGKTLTAETGRAWKKWLEAQGVSPRSINSRLSALNSLCGYLGHREFQVLDFAEGQEVLQPELTRAEYLRLLQAARALEKERVYLLTKTLGGAGLRIQELSQLTVEAVEEGAVELRYHNGRCSRVLRIPAELREELLAYTQRENISDGPVFRTAAGAPIARTYAVKLLQSVSREAQVAAEKATPRCLFNMYCSTREMILSNISILADQAYDRMLAEEQRIAGWAG
;
A
#
# COMPACT_ATOMS: atom_id res chain seq x y z
N MET A 1 22.49 9.67 27.98
CA MET A 1 23.27 10.06 26.77
C MET A 1 23.72 8.77 26.11
N ALA A 2 23.54 8.64 24.79
CA ALA A 2 23.90 7.44 24.06
C ALA A 2 24.75 7.81 22.84
N VAL A 3 25.81 7.05 22.55
CA VAL A 3 26.67 7.29 21.39
C VAL A 3 26.14 6.50 20.20
N LEU A 4 25.80 7.19 19.11
CA LEU A 4 25.37 6.56 17.88
C LEU A 4 26.59 6.04 17.11
N THR A 5 26.70 4.73 16.93
CA THR A 5 27.74 4.11 16.11
C THR A 5 27.11 3.35 14.94
N PRO A 6 27.87 3.09 13.85
CA PRO A 6 27.39 2.21 12.78
C PRO A 6 26.99 0.82 13.29
N GLY A 7 27.77 0.24 14.23
CA GLY A 7 27.44 -1.04 14.86
C GLY A 7 26.11 -1.02 15.60
N LEU A 8 25.85 0.04 16.37
CA LEU A 8 24.58 0.19 17.08
C LEU A 8 23.38 0.30 16.13
N ILE A 9 23.55 0.96 14.98
CA ILE A 9 22.51 1.02 13.94
C ILE A 9 22.18 -0.39 13.46
N GLU A 10 23.19 -1.24 13.20
CA GLU A 10 22.97 -2.63 12.77
C GLU A 10 22.32 -3.51 13.84
N GLU A 11 22.72 -3.36 15.10
CA GLU A 11 22.10 -4.05 16.24
C GLU A 11 20.62 -3.68 16.38
N PHE A 12 20.31 -2.38 16.28
CA PHE A 12 18.94 -1.89 16.26
C PHE A 12 18.16 -2.49 15.09
N LEU A 13 18.70 -2.46 13.87
CA LEU A 13 18.02 -3.02 12.68
C LEU A 13 17.77 -4.52 12.81
N THR A 14 18.72 -5.27 13.36
CA THR A 14 18.57 -6.70 13.66
C THR A 14 17.46 -6.94 14.68
N SER A 15 17.37 -6.10 15.71
CA SER A 15 16.28 -6.17 16.69
C SER A 15 14.91 -5.91 16.04
N GLN A 16 14.84 -4.97 15.10
CA GLN A 16 13.62 -4.62 14.38
C GLN A 16 13.23 -5.73 13.39
N GLU A 17 14.19 -6.39 12.77
CA GLU A 17 13.98 -7.58 11.93
C GLU A 17 13.40 -8.74 12.73
N ARG A 18 13.94 -9.03 13.92
CA ARG A 18 13.38 -10.03 14.86
C ARG A 18 11.97 -9.67 15.29
N ARG A 19 11.68 -8.37 15.42
CA ARG A 19 10.33 -7.83 15.61
C ARG A 19 9.51 -7.81 14.32
N GLY A 20 9.94 -8.45 13.25
CA GLY A 20 9.22 -8.69 11.99
C GLY A 20 8.95 -7.43 11.17
N ILE A 21 9.77 -6.39 11.33
CA ILE A 21 9.73 -5.23 10.43
C ILE A 21 10.20 -5.66 9.04
N GLY A 22 9.49 -5.23 8.00
CA GLY A 22 9.78 -5.58 6.61
C GLY A 22 11.11 -4.99 6.11
N ALA A 23 11.77 -5.70 5.19
CA ALA A 23 13.07 -5.32 4.63
C ALA A 23 13.11 -3.88 4.07
N SER A 24 12.05 -3.42 3.39
CA SER A 24 12.02 -2.04 2.87
C SER A 24 12.01 -0.98 3.98
N SER A 25 11.35 -1.28 5.09
CA SER A 25 11.31 -0.39 6.27
C SER A 25 12.64 -0.41 7.01
N LEU A 26 13.29 -1.58 7.13
CA LEU A 26 14.65 -1.68 7.66
C LEU A 26 15.65 -0.87 6.83
N GLU A 27 15.57 -0.96 5.50
CA GLU A 27 16.41 -0.16 4.61
C GLU A 27 16.12 1.35 4.71
N ALA A 28 14.86 1.74 4.91
CA ALA A 28 14.52 3.13 5.19
C ALA A 28 15.10 3.61 6.52
N TYR A 29 15.00 2.79 7.58
CA TYR A 29 15.59 3.11 8.89
C TYR A 29 17.10 3.24 8.78
N ARG A 30 17.79 2.29 8.13
CA ARG A 30 19.22 2.32 7.85
C ARG A 30 19.64 3.62 7.18
N ARG A 31 19.00 3.99 6.06
CA ARG A 31 19.31 5.24 5.34
C ARG A 31 19.08 6.48 6.19
N ASN A 32 17.98 6.51 6.95
CA ASN A 32 17.63 7.67 7.78
C ASN A 32 18.59 7.82 8.96
N LEU A 33 18.97 6.73 9.62
CA LEU A 33 19.90 6.74 10.75
C LEU A 33 21.34 7.02 10.32
N LYS A 34 21.76 6.61 9.11
CA LYS A 34 23.05 7.06 8.54
C LYS A 34 23.10 8.57 8.36
N LYS A 35 22.02 9.19 7.86
CA LYS A 35 21.93 10.66 7.75
C LYS A 35 21.96 11.36 9.11
N LEU A 36 21.38 10.74 10.15
CA LEU A 36 21.51 11.24 11.52
C LEU A 36 22.97 11.16 11.99
N TYR A 37 23.63 10.03 11.76
CA TYR A 37 25.03 9.84 12.10
C TYR A 37 25.95 10.86 11.41
N GLU A 38 25.72 11.14 10.13
CA GLU A 38 26.44 12.17 9.37
C GLU A 38 26.21 13.58 9.93
N TYR A 39 24.97 13.88 10.35
CA TYR A 39 24.61 15.17 10.95
C TYR A 39 25.24 15.41 12.33
N LEU A 40 25.39 14.36 13.15
CA LEU A 40 25.86 14.51 14.52
C LEU A 40 27.32 14.99 14.60
N PRO A 41 27.69 15.80 15.62
CA PRO A 41 29.08 16.19 15.89
C PRO A 41 30.01 14.98 16.12
N GLU A 42 31.32 15.22 16.20
CA GLU A 42 32.37 14.17 16.28
C GLU A 42 32.13 13.13 17.38
N GLY A 43 31.56 13.50 18.53
CA GLY A 43 31.22 12.58 19.62
C GLY A 43 29.99 11.68 19.37
N LYS A 44 29.23 11.91 18.30
CA LYS A 44 28.03 11.15 17.89
C LYS A 44 26.99 10.92 19.00
N THR A 45 26.92 11.83 19.96
CA THR A 45 26.05 11.72 21.13
C THR A 45 24.60 12.12 20.83
N LEU A 46 23.67 11.27 21.22
CA LEU A 46 22.23 11.53 21.26
C LEU A 46 21.84 12.19 22.59
N THR A 47 21.07 13.27 22.49
CA THR A 47 20.50 14.04 23.60
C THR A 47 19.04 14.37 23.33
N ALA A 48 18.34 14.93 24.33
CA ALA A 48 16.96 15.39 24.18
C ALA A 48 16.78 16.47 23.10
N GLU A 49 17.85 17.22 22.78
CA GLU A 49 17.81 18.27 21.75
C GLU A 49 18.15 17.75 20.35
N THR A 50 18.76 16.56 20.22
CA THR A 50 19.21 16.03 18.93
C THR A 50 18.10 16.06 17.88
N GLY A 51 16.91 15.56 18.22
CA GLY A 51 15.79 15.47 17.29
C GLY A 51 15.26 16.85 16.87
N ARG A 52 15.14 17.79 17.81
CA ARG A 52 14.69 19.17 17.53
C ARG A 52 15.69 19.93 16.67
N ALA A 53 16.98 19.86 17.01
CA ALA A 53 18.04 20.50 16.23
C ALA A 53 18.13 19.92 14.82
N TRP A 54 18.02 18.59 14.70
CA TRP A 54 18.04 17.93 13.41
C TRP A 54 16.83 18.30 12.56
N LYS A 55 15.61 18.35 13.13
CA LYS A 55 14.40 18.85 12.44
C LYS A 55 14.63 20.24 11.84
N LYS A 56 15.06 21.21 12.66
CA LYS A 56 15.34 22.59 12.21
C LYS A 56 16.39 22.66 11.11
N TRP A 57 17.46 21.87 11.24
CA TRP A 57 18.50 21.81 10.20
C TRP A 57 17.94 21.26 8.89
N LEU A 58 17.11 20.21 8.93
CA LEU A 58 16.48 19.64 7.74
C LEU A 58 15.52 20.60 7.05
N GLU A 59 14.74 21.37 7.84
CA GLU A 59 13.85 22.42 7.33
C GLU A 59 14.64 23.51 6.61
N ALA A 60 15.75 23.97 7.21
CA ALA A 60 16.64 24.97 6.60
C ALA A 60 17.30 24.46 5.30
N GLN A 61 17.46 23.15 5.14
CA GLN A 61 17.96 22.52 3.91
C GLN A 61 16.86 22.29 2.86
N GLY A 62 15.62 22.73 3.10
CA GLY A 62 14.50 22.56 2.16
C GLY A 62 14.04 21.11 2.00
N VAL A 63 14.34 20.23 2.97
CA VAL A 63 13.90 18.84 2.93
C VAL A 63 12.38 18.77 3.11
N SER A 64 11.69 17.98 2.28
CA SER A 64 10.22 17.90 2.36
C SER A 64 9.73 17.41 3.73
N PRO A 65 8.58 17.94 4.25
CA PRO A 65 8.03 17.53 5.54
C PRO A 65 7.86 16.01 5.69
N ARG A 66 7.41 15.33 4.63
CA ARG A 66 7.32 13.86 4.59
C ARG A 66 8.67 13.17 4.84
N SER A 67 9.74 13.68 4.23
CA SER A 67 11.08 13.14 4.40
C SER A 67 11.64 13.43 5.79
N ILE A 68 11.35 14.61 6.35
CA ILE A 68 11.69 14.96 7.74
C ILE A 68 10.99 13.99 8.69
N ASN A 69 9.69 13.79 8.53
CA ASN A 69 8.91 12.93 9.42
C ASN A 69 9.35 11.46 9.36
N SER A 70 9.72 10.97 8.17
CA SER A 70 10.31 9.63 8.03
C SER A 70 11.66 9.51 8.78
N ARG A 71 12.49 10.55 8.74
CA ARG A 71 13.77 10.59 9.46
C ARG A 71 13.58 10.64 10.97
N LEU A 72 12.69 11.52 11.45
CA LEU A 72 12.32 11.63 12.85
C LEU A 72 11.68 10.34 13.39
N SER A 73 10.86 9.66 12.58
CA SER A 73 10.28 8.36 12.96
C SER A 73 11.35 7.27 13.17
N ALA A 74 12.40 7.25 12.34
CA ALA A 74 13.52 6.33 12.51
C ALA A 74 14.32 6.65 13.79
N LEU A 75 14.60 7.94 14.04
CA LEU A 75 15.22 8.40 15.29
C LEU A 75 14.38 7.99 16.51
N ASN A 76 13.08 8.28 16.51
CA ASN A 76 12.21 7.93 17.63
C ASN A 76 12.18 6.42 17.90
N SER A 77 12.18 5.60 16.85
CA SER A 77 12.24 4.15 16.98
C SER A 77 13.55 3.70 17.63
N LEU A 78 14.68 4.29 17.23
CA LEU A 78 15.99 4.01 17.83
C LEU A 78 16.04 4.47 19.30
N CYS A 79 15.55 5.67 19.61
CA CYS A 79 15.46 6.17 20.98
C CYS A 79 14.65 5.24 21.88
N GLY A 80 13.53 4.70 21.37
CA GLY A 80 12.72 3.71 22.08
C GLY A 80 13.48 2.40 22.32
N TYR A 81 14.27 1.94 21.35
CA TYR A 81 15.14 0.77 21.51
C TYR A 81 16.23 0.98 22.56
N LEU A 82 16.82 2.18 22.61
CA LEU A 82 17.84 2.55 23.59
C LEU A 82 17.29 2.85 24.99
N GLY A 83 15.96 2.80 25.17
CA GLY A 83 15.31 3.16 26.43
C GLY A 83 15.22 4.67 26.69
N HIS A 84 15.61 5.52 25.74
CA HIS A 84 15.62 6.98 25.84
C HIS A 84 14.37 7.61 25.21
N ARG A 85 13.18 7.30 25.75
CA ARG A 85 11.92 7.85 25.21
C ARG A 85 11.84 9.37 25.29
N GLU A 86 12.52 9.97 26.27
CA GLU A 86 12.66 11.41 26.45
C GLU A 86 13.39 12.11 25.29
N PHE A 87 14.09 11.37 24.41
CA PHE A 87 14.73 11.92 23.21
C PHE A 87 13.81 11.92 21.98
N GLN A 88 12.58 11.38 22.09
CA GLN A 88 11.66 11.30 20.98
C GLN A 88 11.07 12.66 20.65
N VAL A 89 10.97 12.95 19.34
CA VAL A 89 10.30 14.14 18.82
C VAL A 89 8.83 13.84 18.62
N LEU A 90 7.95 14.56 19.31
CA LEU A 90 6.49 14.46 19.14
C LEU A 90 5.96 15.48 18.13
N ASP A 91 6.66 16.61 18.00
CA ASP A 91 6.32 17.68 17.06
C ASP A 91 6.92 17.39 15.67
N PHE A 92 6.14 16.77 14.79
CA PHE A 92 6.54 16.46 13.42
C PHE A 92 6.44 17.70 12.51
N ALA A 93 7.15 17.70 11.38
CA ALA A 93 7.05 18.79 10.42
C ALA A 93 5.66 18.76 9.76
N GLU A 94 4.97 19.90 9.79
CA GLU A 94 3.73 20.10 9.07
C GLU A 94 4.01 20.21 7.57
N GLY A 95 3.17 19.58 6.77
CA GLY A 95 3.24 19.69 5.31
C GLY A 95 1.85 19.93 4.75
N GLN A 96 1.77 20.66 3.64
CA GLN A 96 0.54 20.70 2.85
C GLN A 96 0.14 19.27 2.47
N GLU A 97 -1.17 18.98 2.56
CA GLU A 97 -1.73 17.80 1.94
C GLU A 97 -1.41 17.84 0.45
N VAL A 98 -0.45 17.04 0.01
CA VAL A 98 -0.23 16.83 -1.41
C VAL A 98 -1.45 16.08 -1.92
N LEU A 99 -2.29 16.77 -2.70
CA LEU A 99 -3.40 16.17 -3.43
C LEU A 99 -2.86 14.94 -4.16
N GLN A 100 -3.24 13.76 -3.69
CA GLN A 100 -2.80 12.54 -4.33
C GLN A 100 -3.61 12.35 -5.62
N PRO A 101 -2.97 11.89 -6.70
CA PRO A 101 -3.69 11.59 -7.92
C PRO A 101 -4.73 10.50 -7.65
N GLU A 102 -5.98 10.78 -8.01
CA GLU A 102 -7.08 9.82 -7.90
C GLU A 102 -7.53 9.36 -9.28
N LEU A 103 -7.84 8.08 -9.37
CA LEU A 103 -8.36 7.44 -10.57
C LEU A 103 -9.86 7.24 -10.40
N THR A 104 -10.65 7.76 -11.33
CA THR A 104 -12.10 7.53 -11.39
C THR A 104 -12.42 6.18 -12.02
N ARG A 105 -13.64 5.68 -11.80
CA ARG A 105 -14.11 4.44 -12.45
C ARG A 105 -14.13 4.55 -13.98
N ALA A 106 -14.46 5.72 -14.53
CA ALA A 106 -14.43 5.98 -15.96
C ALA A 106 -12.99 5.96 -16.53
N GLU A 107 -12.03 6.57 -15.84
CA GLU A 107 -10.61 6.50 -16.22
C GLU A 107 -10.09 5.05 -16.16
N TYR A 108 -10.48 4.28 -15.14
CA TYR A 108 -10.17 2.84 -15.06
C TYR A 108 -10.69 2.06 -16.29
N LEU A 109 -11.93 2.30 -16.72
CA LEU A 109 -12.48 1.62 -17.90
C LEU A 109 -11.73 2.01 -19.18
N ARG A 110 -11.33 3.28 -19.33
CA ARG A 110 -10.50 3.71 -20.45
C ARG A 110 -9.12 3.04 -20.46
N LEU A 111 -8.50 2.81 -19.29
CA LEU A 111 -7.25 2.04 -19.20
C LEU A 111 -7.43 0.61 -19.70
N LEU A 112 -8.54 -0.06 -19.35
CA LEU A 112 -8.84 -1.41 -19.86
C LEU A 112 -9.08 -1.41 -21.37
N GLN A 113 -9.87 -0.45 -21.87
CA GLN A 113 -10.16 -0.31 -23.30
C GLN A 113 -8.88 -0.06 -24.11
N ALA A 114 -8.02 0.85 -23.65
CA ALA A 114 -6.74 1.14 -24.28
C ALA A 114 -5.80 -0.08 -24.27
N ALA A 115 -5.73 -0.81 -23.14
CA ALA A 115 -4.92 -2.02 -23.08
C ALA A 115 -5.41 -3.09 -24.07
N ARG A 116 -6.73 -3.24 -24.23
CA ARG A 116 -7.32 -4.15 -25.22
C ARG A 116 -7.06 -3.70 -26.66
N ALA A 117 -7.27 -2.42 -26.96
CA ALA A 117 -7.05 -1.85 -28.30
C ALA A 117 -5.59 -1.95 -28.76
N LEU A 118 -4.65 -1.87 -27.81
CA LEU A 118 -3.22 -2.03 -28.06
C LEU A 118 -2.75 -3.49 -27.97
N GLU A 119 -3.67 -4.47 -27.83
CA GLU A 119 -3.39 -5.90 -27.68
C GLU A 119 -2.42 -6.23 -26.52
N LYS A 120 -2.41 -5.38 -25.48
CA LYS A 120 -1.61 -5.55 -24.27
C LYS A 120 -2.37 -6.33 -23.21
N GLU A 121 -2.67 -7.60 -23.51
CA GLU A 121 -3.45 -8.50 -22.63
C GLU A 121 -2.90 -8.53 -21.19
N ARG A 122 -1.59 -8.66 -21.03
CA ARG A 122 -0.94 -8.64 -19.71
C ARG A 122 -1.23 -7.36 -18.92
N VAL A 123 -1.25 -6.20 -19.58
CA VAL A 123 -1.55 -4.91 -18.93
C VAL A 123 -3.04 -4.82 -18.57
N TYR A 124 -3.91 -5.32 -19.45
CA TYR A 124 -5.35 -5.41 -19.19
C TYR A 124 -5.63 -6.25 -17.93
N LEU A 125 -5.07 -7.46 -17.83
CA LEU A 125 -5.27 -8.35 -16.68
C LEU A 125 -4.65 -7.81 -15.41
N LEU A 126 -3.46 -7.20 -15.48
CA LEU A 126 -2.84 -6.55 -14.33
C LEU A 126 -3.72 -5.40 -13.81
N THR A 127 -4.25 -4.57 -14.71
CA THR A 127 -5.16 -3.47 -14.37
C THR A 127 -6.44 -3.99 -13.71
N LYS A 128 -7.05 -5.02 -14.29
CA LYS A 128 -8.29 -5.64 -13.79
C LYS A 128 -8.08 -6.35 -12.45
N THR A 129 -6.93 -6.98 -12.24
CA THR A 129 -6.56 -7.62 -10.98
C THR A 129 -6.39 -6.60 -9.84
N LEU A 130 -5.67 -5.50 -10.10
CA LEU A 130 -5.38 -4.49 -9.09
C LEU A 130 -6.61 -3.59 -8.78
N GLY A 131 -7.29 -3.10 -9.82
CA GLY A 131 -8.40 -2.15 -9.68
C GLY A 131 -9.80 -2.75 -9.76
N GLY A 132 -9.95 -3.95 -10.31
CA GLY A 132 -11.23 -4.66 -10.39
C GLY A 132 -11.44 -5.62 -9.22
N ALA A 133 -10.45 -6.46 -8.91
CA ALA A 133 -10.51 -7.40 -7.80
C ALA A 133 -9.95 -6.84 -6.48
N GLY A 134 -9.16 -5.76 -6.51
CA GLY A 134 -8.63 -5.14 -5.30
C GLY A 134 -7.43 -5.87 -4.71
N LEU A 135 -6.59 -6.48 -5.55
CA LEU A 135 -5.29 -7.01 -5.14
C LEU A 135 -4.31 -5.85 -4.90
N ARG A 136 -3.58 -5.84 -3.78
CA ARG A 136 -2.54 -4.82 -3.56
C ARG A 136 -1.28 -5.21 -4.31
N ILE A 137 -0.52 -4.22 -4.79
CA ILE A 137 0.73 -4.49 -5.51
C ILE A 137 1.77 -5.29 -4.69
N GLN A 138 1.75 -5.17 -3.36
CA GLN A 138 2.63 -5.94 -2.48
C GLN A 138 2.23 -7.43 -2.37
N GLU A 139 1.00 -7.75 -2.76
CA GLU A 139 0.40 -9.08 -2.73
C GLU A 139 0.45 -9.74 -4.12
N LEU A 140 0.89 -9.02 -5.17
CA LEU A 140 0.85 -9.48 -6.57
C LEU A 140 1.54 -10.83 -6.80
N SER A 141 2.67 -11.08 -6.13
CA SER A 141 3.42 -12.33 -6.26
C SER A 141 2.70 -13.55 -5.69
N GLN A 142 1.65 -13.35 -4.88
CA GLN A 142 0.86 -14.41 -4.27
C GLN A 142 -0.35 -14.80 -5.12
N LEU A 143 -0.64 -14.05 -6.19
CA LEU A 143 -1.62 -14.48 -7.18
C LEU A 143 -0.95 -15.49 -8.11
N THR A 144 -1.04 -16.76 -7.73
CA THR A 144 -0.47 -17.88 -8.47
C THR A 144 -1.51 -18.59 -9.34
N VAL A 145 -1.06 -19.43 -10.28
CA VAL A 145 -1.97 -20.24 -11.12
C VAL A 145 -2.89 -21.08 -10.25
N GLU A 146 -2.34 -21.75 -9.24
CA GLU A 146 -3.08 -22.62 -8.31
C GLU A 146 -4.16 -21.83 -7.57
N ALA A 147 -3.82 -20.61 -7.12
CA ALA A 147 -4.78 -19.74 -6.45
C ALA A 147 -5.90 -19.22 -7.39
N VAL A 148 -5.59 -19.02 -8.67
CA VAL A 148 -6.59 -18.70 -9.69
C VAL A 148 -7.48 -19.93 -9.95
N GLU A 149 -6.91 -21.12 -10.01
CA GLU A 149 -7.67 -22.38 -10.13
C GLU A 149 -8.58 -22.62 -8.92
N GLU A 150 -8.20 -22.23 -7.71
CA GLU A 150 -9.09 -22.29 -6.53
C GLU A 150 -10.16 -21.18 -6.53
N GLY A 151 -9.95 -20.09 -7.27
CA GLY A 151 -10.85 -18.93 -7.32
C GLY A 151 -10.81 -18.04 -6.07
N ALA A 152 -9.90 -18.32 -5.15
CA ALA A 152 -9.64 -17.50 -3.97
C ALA A 152 -8.18 -17.64 -3.54
N VAL A 153 -7.67 -16.62 -2.86
CA VAL A 153 -6.29 -16.61 -2.38
C VAL A 153 -6.21 -16.05 -0.96
N GLU A 154 -5.53 -16.77 -0.07
CA GLU A 154 -5.14 -16.24 1.25
C GLU A 154 -3.87 -15.40 1.11
N LEU A 155 -4.03 -14.07 1.09
CA LEU A 155 -2.94 -13.12 0.93
C LEU A 155 -2.32 -12.80 2.27
N ARG A 156 -1.02 -13.04 2.39
CA ARG A 156 -0.21 -12.73 3.58
C ARG A 156 0.58 -11.44 3.38
N TYR A 157 0.65 -10.62 4.40
CA TYR A 157 1.38 -9.35 4.40
C TYR A 157 1.96 -9.06 5.79
N HIS A 158 2.79 -8.02 5.90
CA HIS A 158 3.60 -7.75 7.10
C HIS A 158 4.42 -8.97 7.53
N ASN A 159 5.18 -9.56 6.60
CA ASN A 159 6.01 -10.74 6.83
C ASN A 159 5.23 -11.93 7.42
N GLY A 160 4.01 -12.17 6.91
CA GLY A 160 3.19 -13.33 7.30
C GLY A 160 2.32 -13.13 8.55
N ARG A 161 2.37 -11.97 9.20
CA ARG A 161 1.63 -11.69 10.44
C ARG A 161 0.17 -11.36 10.25
N CYS A 162 -0.17 -10.86 9.07
CA CYS A 162 -1.53 -10.52 8.72
C CYS A 162 -1.91 -11.31 7.48
N SER A 163 -3.14 -11.82 7.44
CA SER A 163 -3.71 -12.41 6.25
C SER A 163 -5.06 -11.79 5.91
N ARG A 164 -5.45 -11.91 4.65
CA ARG A 164 -6.80 -11.61 4.17
C ARG A 164 -7.13 -12.52 3.00
N VAL A 165 -8.39 -12.90 2.86
CA VAL A 165 -8.85 -13.66 1.69
C VAL A 165 -9.25 -12.68 0.58
N LEU A 166 -8.75 -12.91 -0.62
CA LEU A 166 -9.25 -12.28 -1.84
C LEU A 166 -10.03 -13.33 -2.62
N ARG A 167 -11.32 -13.06 -2.87
CA ARG A 167 -12.12 -13.82 -3.83
C ARG A 167 -11.86 -13.28 -5.23
N ILE A 168 -11.62 -14.19 -6.19
CA ILE A 168 -11.39 -13.84 -7.59
C ILE A 168 -12.75 -13.97 -8.31
N PRO A 169 -13.30 -12.87 -8.86
CA PRO A 169 -14.54 -12.93 -9.63
C PRO A 169 -14.44 -13.94 -10.78
N ALA A 170 -15.52 -14.66 -11.07
CA ALA A 170 -15.53 -15.76 -12.03
C ALA A 170 -15.01 -15.33 -13.42
N GLU A 171 -15.45 -14.16 -13.90
CA GLU A 171 -15.06 -13.63 -15.20
C GLU A 171 -13.56 -13.25 -15.24
N LEU A 172 -13.00 -12.77 -14.13
CA LEU A 172 -11.56 -12.50 -14.05
C LEU A 172 -10.76 -13.80 -13.96
N ARG A 173 -11.28 -14.80 -13.23
CA ARG A 173 -10.65 -16.12 -13.12
C ARG A 173 -10.52 -16.78 -14.47
N GLU A 174 -11.59 -16.81 -15.27
CA GLU A 174 -11.57 -17.38 -16.63
C GLU A 174 -10.56 -16.67 -17.53
N GLU A 175 -10.53 -15.34 -17.52
CA GLU A 175 -9.56 -14.57 -18.29
C GLU A 175 -8.10 -14.85 -17.86
N LEU A 176 -7.85 -14.95 -16.55
CA LEU A 176 -6.52 -15.24 -16.01
C LEU A 176 -6.06 -16.66 -16.39
N LEU A 177 -6.93 -17.66 -16.33
CA LEU A 177 -6.61 -19.04 -16.73
C LEU A 177 -6.35 -19.15 -18.24
N ALA A 178 -7.14 -18.45 -19.06
CA ALA A 178 -6.90 -18.41 -20.50
C ALA A 178 -5.55 -17.75 -20.83
N TYR A 179 -5.18 -16.71 -20.09
CA TYR A 179 -3.88 -16.06 -20.20
C TYR A 179 -2.73 -16.97 -19.79
N THR A 180 -2.83 -17.67 -18.65
CA THR A 180 -1.77 -18.58 -18.22
C THR A 180 -1.56 -19.72 -19.20
N GLN A 181 -2.62 -20.24 -19.82
CA GLN A 181 -2.53 -21.22 -20.90
C GLN A 181 -1.81 -20.65 -22.13
N ARG A 182 -2.21 -19.47 -22.62
CA ARG A 182 -1.56 -18.80 -23.78
C ARG A 182 -0.07 -18.55 -23.55
N GLU A 183 0.30 -18.16 -22.33
CA GLU A 183 1.68 -17.83 -21.96
C GLU A 183 2.49 -19.03 -21.45
N ASN A 184 1.92 -20.25 -21.49
CA ASN A 184 2.53 -21.48 -20.98
C ASN A 184 3.02 -21.35 -19.52
N ILE A 185 2.16 -20.83 -18.66
CA ILE A 185 2.36 -20.68 -17.21
C ILE A 185 1.59 -21.79 -16.51
N SER A 186 2.30 -22.85 -16.13
CA SER A 186 1.75 -24.01 -15.42
C SER A 186 1.58 -23.81 -13.92
N ASP A 187 2.44 -22.99 -13.31
CA ASP A 187 2.57 -22.88 -11.86
C ASP A 187 3.12 -21.51 -11.43
N GLY A 188 2.94 -21.22 -10.15
CA GLY A 188 3.53 -20.05 -9.51
C GLY A 188 2.90 -18.73 -9.97
N PRO A 189 3.59 -17.59 -9.81
CA PRO A 189 3.00 -16.26 -10.01
C PRO A 189 2.49 -16.06 -11.45
N VAL A 190 1.23 -15.61 -11.59
CA VAL A 190 0.62 -15.33 -12.90
C VAL A 190 1.40 -14.22 -13.63
N PHE A 191 1.78 -13.17 -12.91
CA PHE A 191 2.55 -12.06 -13.46
C PHE A 191 4.05 -12.28 -13.18
N ARG A 192 4.70 -13.07 -14.05
CA ARG A 192 6.12 -13.43 -13.92
C ARG A 192 7.02 -12.90 -15.05
N THR A 193 8.32 -12.83 -14.81
CA THR A 193 9.34 -12.57 -15.82
C THR A 193 9.54 -13.82 -16.69
N ALA A 194 10.29 -13.69 -17.79
CA ALA A 194 10.66 -14.86 -18.60
C ALA A 194 11.43 -15.93 -17.81
N ALA A 195 12.13 -15.52 -16.73
CA ALA A 195 12.84 -16.42 -15.82
C ALA A 195 11.92 -17.02 -14.73
N GLY A 196 10.61 -16.79 -14.77
CA GLY A 196 9.64 -17.34 -13.81
C GLY A 196 9.49 -16.55 -12.50
N ALA A 197 10.35 -15.57 -12.22
CA ALA A 197 10.25 -14.76 -11.02
C ALA A 197 9.06 -13.78 -11.07
N PRO A 198 8.39 -13.44 -9.95
CA PRO A 198 7.35 -12.41 -9.94
C PRO A 198 7.87 -11.09 -10.48
N ILE A 199 7.02 -10.34 -11.21
CA ILE A 199 7.44 -9.02 -11.69
C ILE A 199 7.70 -8.04 -10.54
N ALA A 200 8.73 -7.21 -10.74
CA ALA A 200 9.01 -6.12 -9.82
C ALA A 200 7.88 -5.09 -9.82
N ARG A 201 7.60 -4.50 -8.65
CA ARG A 201 6.56 -3.46 -8.49
C ARG A 201 6.79 -2.24 -9.39
N THR A 202 8.06 -1.86 -9.56
CA THR A 202 8.46 -0.77 -10.46
C THR A 202 8.15 -1.10 -11.92
N TYR A 203 8.27 -2.36 -12.32
CA TYR A 203 7.89 -2.80 -13.66
C TYR A 203 6.37 -2.81 -13.85
N ALA A 204 5.61 -3.23 -12.85
CA ALA A 204 4.14 -3.14 -12.87
C ALA A 204 3.66 -1.70 -13.10
N VAL A 205 4.28 -0.70 -12.46
CA VAL A 205 3.99 0.73 -12.73
C VAL A 205 4.24 1.09 -14.19
N LYS A 206 5.39 0.70 -14.76
CA LYS A 206 5.71 0.93 -16.18
C LYS A 206 4.69 0.29 -17.12
N LEU A 207 4.25 -0.94 -16.83
CA LEU A 207 3.24 -1.62 -17.61
C LEU A 207 1.91 -0.84 -17.63
N LEU A 208 1.42 -0.44 -16.46
CA LEU A 208 0.18 0.34 -16.32
C LEU A 208 0.28 1.70 -17.03
N GLN A 209 1.41 2.39 -16.90
CA GLN A 209 1.62 3.68 -17.57
C GLN A 209 1.77 3.55 -19.09
N SER A 210 2.12 2.37 -19.60
CA SER A 210 2.32 2.14 -21.05
C SER A 210 1.05 2.28 -21.90
N VAL A 211 -0.13 2.34 -21.27
CA VAL A 211 -1.44 2.54 -21.93
C VAL A 211 -2.09 3.87 -21.55
N SER A 212 -1.48 4.64 -20.64
CA SER A 212 -2.08 5.86 -20.07
C SER A 212 -2.36 6.95 -21.11
N ARG A 213 -1.44 7.14 -22.07
CA ARG A 213 -1.59 8.11 -23.17
C ARG A 213 -2.80 7.79 -24.05
N GLU A 214 -2.92 6.54 -24.47
CA GLU A 214 -4.03 6.06 -25.31
C GLU A 214 -5.36 6.12 -24.54
N ALA A 215 -5.33 5.79 -23.24
CA ALA A 215 -6.49 5.91 -22.36
C ALA A 215 -6.86 7.37 -22.04
N GLN A 216 -6.05 8.36 -22.45
CA GLN A 216 -6.18 9.76 -22.07
C GLN A 216 -6.32 9.93 -20.54
N VAL A 217 -5.47 9.20 -19.79
CA VAL A 217 -5.35 9.25 -18.34
C VAL A 217 -3.95 9.75 -17.99
N ALA A 218 -3.85 10.70 -17.06
CA ALA A 218 -2.55 11.18 -16.59
C ALA A 218 -1.71 10.01 -16.03
N ALA A 219 -0.43 9.93 -16.41
CA ALA A 219 0.43 8.78 -16.04
C ALA A 219 0.57 8.59 -14.51
N GLU A 220 0.48 9.67 -13.74
CA GLU A 220 0.49 9.64 -12.26
C GLU A 220 -0.76 8.99 -11.65
N LYS A 221 -1.88 8.93 -12.37
CA LYS A 221 -3.10 8.20 -11.98
C LYS A 221 -3.05 6.73 -12.38
N ALA A 222 -2.27 6.37 -13.41
CA ALA A 222 -2.12 4.99 -13.89
C ALA A 222 -1.13 4.19 -13.03
N THR A 223 -1.38 4.12 -11.72
CA THR A 223 -0.51 3.43 -10.76
C THR A 223 -1.28 2.38 -9.94
N PRO A 224 -0.60 1.36 -9.39
CA PRO A 224 -1.26 0.36 -8.56
C PRO A 224 -1.97 0.95 -7.33
N ARG A 225 -1.44 2.07 -6.78
CA ARG A 225 -2.04 2.75 -5.64
C ARG A 225 -3.39 3.34 -6.01
N CYS A 226 -3.46 4.09 -7.11
CA CYS A 226 -4.69 4.73 -7.54
C CYS A 226 -5.75 3.71 -7.95
N LEU A 227 -5.35 2.60 -8.59
CA LEU A 227 -6.24 1.46 -8.87
C LEU A 227 -6.84 0.86 -7.59
N PHE A 228 -6.00 0.59 -6.59
CA PHE A 228 -6.47 0.03 -5.32
C PHE A 228 -7.36 1.02 -4.55
N ASN A 229 -7.01 2.31 -4.53
CA ASN A 229 -7.81 3.35 -3.89
C ASN A 229 -9.19 3.49 -4.57
N MET A 230 -9.23 3.49 -5.92
CA MET A 230 -10.48 3.47 -6.67
C MET A 230 -11.33 2.26 -6.29
N TYR A 231 -10.72 1.08 -6.16
CA TYR A 231 -11.42 -0.14 -5.76
C TYR A 231 -12.05 0.02 -4.37
N CYS A 232 -11.28 0.51 -3.39
CA CYS A 232 -11.76 0.75 -2.03
C CYS A 232 -12.94 1.72 -2.02
N SER A 233 -12.81 2.88 -2.67
CA SER A 233 -13.88 3.89 -2.77
C SER A 233 -15.14 3.32 -3.43
N THR A 234 -14.98 2.56 -4.51
CA THR A 234 -16.12 1.91 -5.19
C THR A 234 -16.83 0.92 -4.27
N ARG A 235 -16.08 0.09 -3.54
CA ARG A 235 -16.64 -0.90 -2.62
C ARG A 235 -17.32 -0.23 -1.42
N GLU A 236 -16.73 0.83 -0.90
CA GLU A 236 -17.29 1.63 0.20
C GLU A 236 -18.62 2.26 -0.20
N MET A 237 -18.70 2.86 -1.39
CA MET A 237 -19.95 3.40 -1.94
C MET A 237 -21.04 2.32 -2.04
N ILE A 238 -20.70 1.13 -2.55
CA ILE A 238 -21.66 0.01 -2.65
C ILE A 238 -22.16 -0.40 -1.26
N LEU A 239 -21.25 -0.55 -0.29
CA LEU A 239 -21.61 -0.94 1.08
C LEU A 239 -22.44 0.12 1.80
N SER A 240 -22.12 1.40 1.60
CA SER A 240 -22.90 2.52 2.15
C SER A 240 -24.34 2.48 1.63
N ASN A 241 -24.53 2.26 0.33
CA ASN A 241 -25.86 2.13 -0.26
C ASN A 241 -26.64 0.93 0.30
N ILE A 242 -25.96 -0.21 0.52
CA ILE A 242 -26.58 -1.39 1.15
C ILE A 242 -27.00 -1.08 2.60
N SER A 243 -26.16 -0.36 3.36
CA SER A 243 -26.48 0.04 4.74
C SER A 243 -27.77 0.88 4.78
N ILE A 244 -27.91 1.86 3.88
CA ILE A 244 -29.12 2.70 3.78
C ILE A 244 -30.36 1.83 3.53
N LEU A 245 -30.26 0.82 2.65
CA LEU A 245 -31.38 -0.08 2.38
C LEU A 245 -31.73 -0.96 3.59
N ALA A 246 -30.73 -1.38 4.37
CA ALA A 246 -30.94 -2.15 5.59
C ALA A 246 -31.66 -1.31 6.66
N ASP A 247 -31.23 -0.06 6.86
CA ASP A 247 -31.85 0.87 7.81
C ASP A 247 -33.31 1.14 7.41
N GLN A 248 -33.57 1.40 6.13
CA GLN A 248 -34.94 1.57 5.60
C GLN A 248 -35.82 0.33 5.75
N ALA A 249 -35.24 -0.87 5.69
CA ALA A 249 -35.98 -2.11 5.95
C ALA A 249 -36.35 -2.22 7.44
N TYR A 250 -35.44 -1.85 8.32
CA TYR A 250 -35.65 -1.86 9.77
C TYR A 250 -36.71 -0.84 10.20
N ASP A 251 -36.65 0.38 9.68
CA ASP A 251 -37.65 1.43 9.96
C ASP A 251 -39.06 1.00 9.57
N ARG A 252 -39.20 0.30 8.43
CA ARG A 252 -40.50 -0.23 7.99
C ARG A 252 -41.01 -1.34 8.91
N MET A 253 -40.14 -2.19 9.42
CA MET A 253 -40.48 -3.22 10.39
C MET A 253 -40.98 -2.59 11.70
N LEU A 254 -40.23 -1.62 12.25
CA LEU A 254 -40.63 -0.90 13.47
C LEU A 254 -41.95 -0.13 13.30
N ALA A 255 -42.17 0.48 12.14
CA ALA A 255 -43.43 1.15 11.84
C ALA A 255 -44.62 0.19 11.85
N GLU A 256 -44.43 -1.06 11.40
CA GLU A 256 -45.47 -2.09 11.45
C GLU A 256 -45.70 -2.59 12.88
N GLU A 257 -44.64 -2.81 13.66
CA GLU A 257 -44.75 -3.14 15.09
C GLU A 257 -45.56 -2.09 15.84
N GLN A 258 -45.30 -0.80 15.58
CA GLN A 258 -46.05 0.31 16.18
C GLN A 258 -47.53 0.30 15.76
N ARG A 259 -47.88 -0.12 14.55
CA ARG A 259 -49.29 -0.25 14.14
C ARG A 259 -50.01 -1.40 14.84
N ILE A 260 -49.32 -2.51 15.03
CA ILE A 260 -49.91 -3.75 15.58
C ILE A 260 -50.00 -3.69 17.11
N ALA A 261 -48.94 -3.25 17.76
CA ALA A 261 -48.74 -3.38 19.20
C ALA A 261 -48.37 -2.05 19.88
N GLY A 262 -48.32 -0.95 19.13
CA GLY A 262 -48.04 0.36 19.69
C GLY A 262 -49.13 0.80 20.68
N TRP A 263 -48.72 1.52 21.72
CA TRP A 263 -49.66 2.06 22.69
C TRP A 263 -50.66 3.00 22.00
N ALA A 264 -51.96 2.79 22.23
CA ALA A 264 -52.99 3.75 21.83
C ALA A 264 -52.82 5.03 22.66
N GLY A 265 -52.68 6.16 21.97
CA GLY A 265 -52.89 7.48 22.56
C GLY A 265 -54.39 7.74 22.77
#